data_AF-A0A6I7PMZ3-F1
#
_entry.id   AF-A0A6I7PMZ3-F1
#
_cell.length_a   1.000
_cell.length_b   1.000
_cell.length_c   1.000
_cell.angle_alpha   90.00
_cell.angle_beta   90.00
_cell.angle_gamma   90.00
#
_symmetry.space_group_name_H-M   'P 1'
#
loop_
_entity.id
_entity.type
_entity.pdbx_description
1 polymer ?
#
loop_
_entity_poly.entity_id
_entity_poly.type
_entity_poly.pdbx_seq_one_letter_code
_entity_poly.pdbx_strand_id
1 'polypeptide(L)'
;MGVVAAGLLAHPAHSQPAADASQRHPAQLLGLRVEATRAALPVAPVVVIATSADAYLDAIEHWSTDARFPVLIDDGSLRAQEDIARFVRAFRPDRVLRWEGDGRMWAQALEVRADRIEHVIATAWGAPDAASLPARWREQGFTPPGVVVANAGDPAWTAAAALGAGRGQPVVWVDSVPGRPGSVIEDDALRTLHTQIEAGVDKLGHPWRSMGEGVDAITLCLSAPTKSPSSRGPVALTDTIGRLDTGARWALTGHILGDEARSAYTAMSAIFLQPTRAWFFDAYEHQGPFAAYAAERGASTLQLHEFTTLVDRRPRARLADLRSRATRPVDADFIWVNSSGQRRWFRIQDTDAQASEIPTLGAPAIVHFVHSFSAQNVDDDSSIAARWLEHGAYVYVGSVDEPGLQAFRTPEIVASMATGRSPLGATVRSIIAPPWKVAYFGDPLALLLGDTAPRIAEMPDLDGAAALDADLRDTLTSGDFAKATRTLVMLGRDADAARLFATIMRETPEQATPDVARAAIWALHRTGQTDALLHACEALADDDALDDAAATDMLWRSLRDRFRATPDPRVVRALRTRVRAGSAEEDARLLIGAIRTLEGDAAADAFVDTLIRDTRNERQRERLRRALTGSP
;
A
#
# COMPACT_ATOMS: atom_id res chain seq x y z
N MET A 1 -50.44 -7.60 26.99
CA MET A 1 -50.89 -8.03 25.64
C MET A 1 -50.67 -6.86 24.70
N GLY A 2 -49.79 -7.02 23.71
CA GLY A 2 -49.43 -5.96 22.77
C GLY A 2 -48.02 -6.20 22.22
N VAL A 3 -47.90 -7.21 21.36
CA VAL A 3 -46.67 -7.55 20.62
C VAL A 3 -46.48 -6.50 19.53
N VAL A 4 -45.36 -5.77 19.58
CA VAL A 4 -44.89 -4.95 18.46
C VAL A 4 -44.01 -5.85 17.58
N ALA A 5 -44.44 -6.04 16.35
CA ALA A 5 -43.82 -6.91 15.37
C ALA A 5 -42.49 -6.34 14.87
N ALA A 6 -41.45 -7.19 14.89
CA ALA A 6 -40.20 -6.97 14.20
C ALA A 6 -40.43 -7.04 12.68
N GLY A 7 -40.13 -5.95 11.98
CA GLY A 7 -40.12 -5.90 10.53
C GLY A 7 -38.92 -6.66 9.99
N LEU A 8 -39.17 -7.79 9.34
CA LEU A 8 -38.19 -8.52 8.55
C LEU A 8 -37.64 -7.62 7.42
N LEU A 9 -36.32 -7.45 7.38
CA LEU A 9 -35.58 -7.09 6.18
C LEU A 9 -35.60 -8.28 5.21
N ALA A 10 -36.71 -8.48 4.52
CA ALA A 10 -36.75 -9.23 3.27
C ALA A 10 -36.41 -8.25 2.14
N HIS A 11 -35.12 -7.97 1.93
CA HIS A 11 -34.69 -7.50 0.63
C HIS A 11 -34.96 -8.62 -0.38
N PRO A 12 -35.42 -8.30 -1.60
CA PRO A 12 -35.65 -9.34 -2.59
C PRO A 12 -34.32 -10.04 -2.82
N ALA A 13 -34.27 -11.33 -2.52
CA ALA A 13 -33.24 -12.20 -3.08
C ALA A 13 -33.29 -11.97 -4.58
N HIS A 14 -32.29 -11.27 -5.13
CA HIS A 14 -32.01 -11.34 -6.54
C HIS A 14 -31.64 -12.79 -6.79
N SER A 15 -32.65 -13.61 -7.09
CA SER A 15 -32.47 -14.91 -7.68
C SER A 15 -31.59 -14.70 -8.90
N GLN A 16 -30.32 -15.09 -8.77
CA GLN A 16 -29.41 -15.16 -9.91
C GLN A 16 -30.15 -15.91 -11.03
N PRO A 17 -30.19 -15.40 -12.27
CA PRO A 17 -30.67 -16.21 -13.38
C PRO A 17 -29.72 -17.41 -13.51
N ALA A 18 -30.15 -18.56 -12.99
CA ALA A 18 -29.39 -19.80 -12.93
C ALA A 18 -29.00 -20.36 -14.32
N ALA A 19 -29.53 -19.79 -15.40
CA ALA A 19 -29.32 -20.26 -16.76
C ALA A 19 -28.01 -19.80 -17.41
N ASP A 20 -27.22 -18.91 -16.79
CA ASP A 20 -26.03 -18.29 -17.43
C ASP A 20 -24.72 -18.47 -16.63
N ALA A 21 -24.77 -19.06 -15.44
CA ALA A 21 -23.60 -19.20 -14.56
C ALA A 21 -22.56 -20.21 -15.09
N SER A 22 -22.96 -21.23 -15.85
CA SER A 22 -22.07 -22.27 -16.37
C SER A 22 -21.19 -21.84 -17.55
N GLN A 23 -21.39 -20.63 -18.09
CA GLN A 23 -20.58 -20.07 -19.20
C GLN A 23 -19.62 -18.96 -18.75
N ARG A 24 -19.73 -18.49 -17.51
CA ARG A 24 -18.91 -17.37 -17.02
C ARG A 24 -17.53 -17.84 -16.60
N HIS A 25 -16.52 -17.01 -16.86
CA HIS A 25 -15.15 -17.32 -16.48
C HIS A 25 -15.02 -17.28 -14.94
N PRO A 26 -14.27 -18.19 -14.29
CA PRO A 26 -14.17 -18.26 -12.82
C PRO A 26 -13.78 -16.93 -12.15
N ALA A 27 -12.89 -16.16 -12.77
CA ALA A 27 -12.53 -14.81 -12.29
C ALA A 27 -13.72 -13.86 -12.17
N GLN A 28 -14.67 -13.94 -13.11
CA GLN A 28 -15.87 -13.10 -13.11
C GLN A 28 -16.84 -13.57 -12.03
N LEU A 29 -16.98 -14.88 -11.81
CA LEU A 29 -17.79 -15.42 -10.72
C LEU A 29 -17.28 -14.96 -9.34
N LEU A 30 -15.96 -15.02 -9.12
CA LEU A 30 -15.34 -14.48 -7.92
C LEU A 30 -15.60 -12.97 -7.79
N GLY A 31 -15.41 -12.22 -8.88
CA GLY A 31 -15.69 -10.78 -8.93
C GLY A 31 -17.11 -10.42 -8.51
N LEU A 32 -18.10 -11.14 -9.05
CA LEU A 32 -19.51 -10.94 -8.70
C LEU A 32 -19.79 -11.21 -7.21
N ARG A 33 -19.13 -12.19 -6.60
CA ARG A 33 -19.26 -12.43 -5.15
C ARG A 33 -18.65 -11.28 -4.34
N VAL A 34 -17.48 -10.78 -4.72
CA VAL A 34 -16.84 -9.64 -4.05
C VAL A 34 -17.71 -8.39 -4.13
N GLU A 35 -18.27 -8.10 -5.31
CA GLU A 35 -19.20 -6.98 -5.51
C GLU A 35 -20.49 -7.13 -4.72
N ALA A 36 -21.09 -8.32 -4.71
CA ALA A 36 -22.29 -8.59 -3.93
C ALA A 36 -22.05 -8.34 -2.44
N THR A 37 -20.93 -8.80 -1.89
CA THR A 37 -20.52 -8.50 -0.51
C THR A 37 -20.36 -7.00 -0.29
N ARG A 38 -19.71 -6.30 -1.22
CA ARG A 38 -19.48 -4.85 -1.10
C ARG A 38 -20.78 -4.06 -1.12
N ALA A 39 -21.70 -4.42 -2.00
CA ALA A 39 -23.01 -3.80 -2.15
C ALA A 39 -23.92 -4.07 -0.94
N ALA A 40 -23.80 -5.24 -0.31
CA ALA A 40 -24.59 -5.62 0.85
C ALA A 40 -24.13 -4.96 2.17
N LEU A 41 -22.88 -4.47 2.23
CA LEU A 41 -22.28 -3.93 3.45
C LEU A 41 -22.09 -2.40 3.33
N PRO A 42 -23.04 -1.59 3.84
CA PRO A 42 -22.98 -0.14 3.74
C PRO A 42 -21.86 0.47 4.58
N VAL A 43 -21.42 1.68 4.20
CA VAL A 43 -20.27 2.37 4.78
C VAL A 43 -20.65 3.73 5.34
N ALA A 44 -20.36 3.98 6.61
CA ALA A 44 -20.50 5.32 7.20
C ALA A 44 -19.36 6.24 6.70
N PRO A 45 -19.64 7.53 6.41
CA PRO A 45 -18.65 8.49 5.91
C PRO A 45 -17.75 9.02 7.04
N VAL A 46 -17.20 8.12 7.87
CA VAL A 46 -16.33 8.45 9.00
C VAL A 46 -15.07 7.63 8.92
N VAL A 47 -13.92 8.21 9.28
CA VAL A 47 -12.69 7.47 9.51
C VAL A 47 -12.40 7.47 11.01
N VAL A 48 -12.13 6.30 11.57
CA VAL A 48 -11.69 6.15 12.96
C VAL A 48 -10.19 5.93 12.98
N ILE A 49 -9.49 6.68 13.83
CA ILE A 49 -8.06 6.54 14.09
C ILE A 49 -7.92 5.95 15.49
N ALA A 50 -7.54 4.68 15.54
CA ALA A 50 -7.20 3.97 16.75
C ALA A 50 -5.78 4.31 17.21
N THR A 51 -5.59 4.47 18.51
CA THR A 51 -4.28 4.77 19.11
C THR A 51 -3.40 3.54 19.34
N SER A 52 -3.94 2.34 19.12
CA SER A 52 -3.25 1.06 19.28
C SER A 52 -3.92 -0.04 18.45
N ALA A 53 -3.27 -1.20 18.35
CA ALA A 53 -3.84 -2.37 17.69
C ALA A 53 -5.06 -2.94 18.44
N ASP A 54 -5.10 -2.80 19.77
CA ASP A 54 -6.25 -3.22 20.59
C ASP A 54 -7.46 -2.33 20.31
N ALA A 55 -7.25 -1.01 20.38
CA ALA A 55 -8.28 -0.02 20.07
C ALA A 55 -8.80 -0.20 18.64
N TYR A 56 -7.93 -0.60 17.70
CA TYR A 56 -8.31 -0.93 16.34
C TYR A 56 -9.26 -2.12 16.27
N LEU A 57 -8.96 -3.20 16.99
CA LEU A 57 -9.83 -4.38 17.02
C LEU A 57 -11.16 -4.08 17.72
N ASP A 58 -11.15 -3.30 18.80
CA ASP A 58 -12.36 -2.85 19.49
C ASP A 58 -13.23 -1.95 18.60
N ALA A 59 -12.64 -1.07 17.79
CA ALA A 59 -13.40 -0.28 16.81
C ALA A 59 -14.03 -1.15 15.72
N ILE A 60 -13.36 -2.22 15.27
CA ILE A 60 -13.92 -3.18 14.29
C ILE A 60 -15.06 -4.01 14.91
N GLU A 61 -15.05 -4.28 16.22
CA GLU A 61 -16.15 -4.96 16.92
C GLU A 61 -17.50 -4.25 16.77
N HIS A 62 -17.47 -2.93 16.49
CA HIS A 62 -18.67 -2.13 16.24
C HIS A 62 -19.15 -2.16 14.78
N TRP A 63 -18.45 -2.90 13.90
CA TRP A 63 -18.97 -3.19 12.57
C TRP A 63 -20.16 -4.16 12.68
N SER A 64 -21.05 -4.07 11.70
CA SER A 64 -22.17 -4.98 11.52
C SER A 64 -22.50 -5.10 10.04
N THR A 65 -23.47 -5.95 9.70
CA THR A 65 -24.03 -6.00 8.35
C THR A 65 -24.76 -4.72 7.95
N ASP A 66 -25.13 -3.87 8.91
CA ASP A 66 -25.91 -2.65 8.68
C ASP A 66 -25.02 -1.40 8.61
N ALA A 67 -23.77 -1.48 9.06
CA ALA A 67 -22.84 -0.37 9.06
C ALA A 67 -21.39 -0.81 9.34
N ARG A 68 -20.46 -0.24 8.57
CA ARG A 68 -19.01 -0.31 8.80
C ARG A 68 -18.35 1.02 8.47
N PHE A 69 -17.13 1.22 8.94
CA PHE A 69 -16.34 2.43 8.70
C PHE A 69 -14.85 2.09 8.69
N PRO A 70 -14.02 2.79 7.90
CA PRO A 70 -12.57 2.61 7.96
C PRO A 70 -11.99 2.85 9.36
N VAL A 71 -11.09 1.97 9.81
CA VAL A 71 -10.31 2.12 11.04
C VAL A 71 -8.82 2.06 10.71
N LEU A 72 -8.06 3.09 11.06
CA LEU A 72 -6.60 3.14 10.85
C LEU A 72 -5.90 3.23 12.20
N ILE A 73 -4.61 2.87 12.26
CA ILE A 73 -3.80 2.92 13.48
C ILE A 73 -2.83 4.09 13.37
N ASP A 74 -2.83 4.97 14.37
CA ASP A 74 -1.76 5.95 14.60
C ASP A 74 -0.83 5.39 15.68
N ASP A 75 0.30 4.82 15.27
CA ASP A 75 1.36 4.32 16.16
C ASP A 75 2.34 5.43 16.59
N GLY A 76 2.03 6.69 16.25
CA GLY A 76 2.86 7.87 16.52
C GLY A 76 3.94 8.11 15.47
N SER A 77 4.18 7.18 14.54
CA SER A 77 5.16 7.34 13.47
C SER A 77 4.67 8.32 12.39
N LEU A 78 5.63 8.97 11.71
CA LEU A 78 5.32 9.80 10.54
C LEU A 78 4.67 9.02 9.41
N ARG A 79 5.08 7.75 9.27
CA ARG A 79 4.55 6.86 8.26
C ARG A 79 3.07 6.60 8.47
N ALA A 80 2.66 6.21 9.68
CA ALA A 80 1.26 5.96 10.00
C ALA A 80 0.40 7.22 9.80
N GLN A 81 0.90 8.38 10.26
CA GLN A 81 0.22 9.67 10.06
C GLN A 81 0.05 10.03 8.57
N GLU A 82 1.05 9.75 7.75
CA GLU A 82 0.97 9.97 6.31
C GLU A 82 0.05 8.96 5.61
N ASP A 83 0.05 7.69 6.02
CA ASP A 83 -0.89 6.68 5.52
C ASP A 83 -2.34 7.03 5.88
N ILE A 84 -2.58 7.53 7.10
CA ILE A 84 -3.86 8.12 7.52
C ILE A 84 -4.24 9.29 6.62
N ALA A 85 -3.33 10.24 6.40
CA ALA A 85 -3.60 11.41 5.58
C ALA A 85 -3.92 11.03 4.12
N ARG A 86 -3.18 10.08 3.52
CA ARG A 86 -3.47 9.53 2.18
C ARG A 86 -4.87 8.93 2.15
N PHE A 87 -5.18 8.07 3.09
CA PHE A 87 -6.47 7.41 3.15
C PHE A 87 -7.62 8.42 3.31
N VAL A 88 -7.51 9.39 4.22
CA VAL A 88 -8.53 10.42 4.45
C VAL A 88 -8.78 11.26 3.19
N ARG A 89 -7.73 11.65 2.46
CA ARG A 89 -7.86 12.36 1.17
C ARG A 89 -8.59 11.52 0.11
N ALA A 90 -8.32 10.22 0.06
CA ALA A 90 -8.93 9.31 -0.91
C ALA A 90 -10.39 8.98 -0.55
N PHE A 91 -10.65 8.67 0.72
CA PHE A 91 -11.96 8.27 1.22
C PHE A 91 -12.93 9.45 1.35
N ARG A 92 -12.43 10.66 1.63
CA ARG A 92 -13.24 11.88 1.84
C ARG A 92 -14.36 11.65 2.86
N PRO A 93 -14.01 11.42 4.14
CA PRO A 93 -15.00 11.30 5.19
C PRO A 93 -15.61 12.66 5.54
N ASP A 94 -16.81 12.64 6.10
CA ASP A 94 -17.46 13.80 6.71
C ASP A 94 -16.84 14.13 8.07
N ARG A 95 -16.35 13.11 8.79
CA ARG A 95 -15.69 13.25 10.10
C ARG A 95 -14.51 12.29 10.24
N VAL A 96 -13.51 12.72 11.00
CA VAL A 96 -12.41 11.85 11.46
C VAL A 96 -12.46 11.81 12.98
N LEU A 97 -12.52 10.60 13.55
CA LEU A 97 -12.61 10.37 14.99
C LEU A 97 -11.33 9.76 15.51
N ARG A 98 -10.95 10.09 16.74
CA ARG A 98 -9.93 9.38 17.52
C ARG A 98 -10.62 8.39 18.46
N TRP A 99 -10.04 7.20 18.57
CA TRP A 99 -10.53 6.11 19.40
C TRP A 99 -9.40 5.50 20.24
N GLU A 100 -9.59 5.47 21.55
CA GLU A 100 -8.59 4.96 22.51
C GLU A 100 -8.85 3.50 22.93
N GLY A 101 -9.95 2.90 22.46
CA GLY A 101 -10.42 1.60 22.93
C GLY A 101 -11.27 1.70 24.19
N ASP A 102 -11.76 0.57 24.67
CA ASP A 102 -12.54 0.49 25.91
C ASP A 102 -11.66 0.20 27.15
N GLY A 103 -10.34 0.28 26.99
CA GLY A 103 -9.35 0.00 28.03
C GLY A 103 -9.07 -1.48 28.25
N ARG A 104 -9.60 -2.40 27.41
CA ARG A 104 -9.16 -3.80 27.41
C ARG A 104 -7.67 -3.89 27.07
N MET A 105 -6.95 -4.69 27.85
CA MET A 105 -5.54 -4.96 27.58
C MET A 105 -5.39 -6.02 26.50
N TRP A 106 -4.43 -5.85 25.58
CA TRP A 106 -4.03 -6.91 24.66
C TRP A 106 -3.66 -8.20 25.41
N ALA A 107 -4.29 -9.31 25.03
CA ALA A 107 -3.91 -10.60 25.56
C ALA A 107 -2.46 -10.94 25.18
N GLN A 108 -1.68 -11.52 26.09
CA GLN A 108 -0.32 -11.97 25.76
C GLN A 108 -0.31 -13.38 25.15
N ALA A 109 -1.27 -14.23 25.54
CA ALA A 109 -1.42 -15.57 24.99
C ALA A 109 -1.97 -15.52 23.55
N LEU A 110 -1.34 -16.24 22.62
CA LEU A 110 -1.66 -16.20 21.20
C LEU A 110 -3.04 -16.78 20.90
N GLU A 111 -3.44 -17.81 21.63
CA GLU A 111 -4.74 -18.46 21.49
C GLU A 111 -5.87 -17.48 21.86
N VAL A 112 -5.68 -16.72 22.94
CA VAL A 112 -6.66 -15.70 23.37
C VAL A 112 -6.78 -14.57 22.35
N ARG A 113 -5.67 -14.19 21.68
CA ARG A 113 -5.72 -13.22 20.58
C ARG A 113 -6.50 -13.76 19.39
N ALA A 114 -6.23 -15.01 18.99
CA ALA A 114 -6.92 -15.66 17.88
C ALA A 114 -8.44 -15.71 18.15
N ASP A 115 -8.85 -16.18 19.34
CA ASP A 115 -10.25 -16.24 19.76
C ASP A 115 -10.92 -14.85 19.73
N ARG A 116 -10.21 -13.81 20.20
CA ARG A 116 -10.72 -12.43 20.19
C ARG A 116 -10.92 -11.91 18.77
N ILE A 117 -9.97 -12.18 17.86
CA ILE A 117 -10.08 -11.78 16.45
C ILE A 117 -11.27 -12.49 15.79
N GLU A 118 -11.42 -13.80 16.00
CA GLU A 118 -12.55 -14.56 15.46
C GLU A 118 -13.90 -14.08 16.01
N HIS A 119 -13.97 -13.72 17.31
CA HIS A 119 -15.16 -13.16 17.91
C HIS A 119 -15.57 -11.82 17.28
N VAL A 120 -14.60 -10.92 17.02
CA VAL A 120 -14.88 -9.65 16.35
C VAL A 120 -15.37 -9.87 14.92
N ILE A 121 -14.77 -10.82 14.19
CA ILE A 121 -15.24 -11.21 12.86
C ILE A 121 -16.69 -11.74 12.94
N ALA A 122 -17.00 -12.61 13.89
CA ALA A 122 -18.35 -13.14 14.06
C ALA A 122 -19.37 -12.04 14.34
N THR A 123 -19.03 -11.12 15.24
CA THR A 123 -19.87 -9.96 15.63
C THR A 123 -20.18 -9.08 14.43
N ALA A 124 -19.17 -8.78 13.59
CA ALA A 124 -19.35 -7.98 12.38
C ALA A 124 -20.36 -8.58 11.37
N TRP A 125 -20.57 -9.89 11.43
CA TRP A 125 -21.53 -10.62 10.59
C TRP A 125 -22.85 -10.96 11.32
N GLY A 126 -23.02 -10.45 12.54
CA GLY A 126 -24.20 -10.68 13.38
C GLY A 126 -24.31 -12.13 13.88
N ALA A 127 -23.19 -12.84 14.00
CA ALA A 127 -23.13 -14.13 14.67
C ALA A 127 -22.75 -13.92 16.16
N PRO A 128 -23.36 -14.66 17.10
CA PRO A 128 -23.06 -14.52 18.53
C PRO A 128 -21.64 -14.98 18.90
N ASP A 129 -21.05 -15.89 18.13
CA ASP A 129 -19.71 -16.41 18.34
C ASP A 129 -19.08 -16.93 17.02
N ALA A 130 -17.78 -17.19 17.05
CA ALA A 130 -17.05 -17.71 15.90
C ALA A 130 -17.58 -19.07 15.39
N ALA A 131 -18.03 -19.93 16.30
CA ALA A 131 -18.52 -21.27 15.98
C ALA A 131 -19.85 -21.24 15.19
N SER A 132 -20.69 -20.23 15.42
CA SER A 132 -21.98 -20.04 14.76
C SER A 132 -21.90 -19.25 13.44
N LEU A 133 -20.78 -18.59 13.16
CA LEU A 133 -20.58 -17.78 11.94
C LEU A 133 -20.89 -18.55 10.64
N PRO A 134 -20.44 -19.81 10.42
CA PRO A 134 -20.79 -20.55 9.21
C PRO A 134 -22.29 -20.84 9.06
N ALA A 135 -23.02 -20.98 10.17
CA ALA A 135 -24.49 -21.11 10.13
C ALA A 135 -25.13 -19.79 9.73
N ARG A 136 -24.66 -18.67 10.32
CA ARG A 136 -25.13 -17.33 10.00
C ARG A 136 -24.92 -16.98 8.53
N TRP A 137 -23.76 -17.30 7.96
CA TRP A 137 -23.52 -17.10 6.52
C TRP A 137 -24.44 -17.94 5.65
N ARG A 138 -24.70 -19.21 5.99
CA ARG A 138 -25.66 -20.05 5.25
C ARG A 138 -27.08 -19.46 5.29
N GLU A 139 -27.53 -18.93 6.42
CA GLU A 139 -28.83 -18.25 6.53
C GLU A 139 -28.91 -17.01 5.63
N GLN A 140 -27.80 -16.28 5.47
CA GLN A 140 -27.68 -15.12 4.59
C GLN A 140 -27.47 -15.50 3.11
N GLY A 141 -27.31 -16.78 2.79
CA GLY A 141 -26.92 -17.23 1.45
C GLY A 141 -25.52 -16.77 1.04
N PHE A 142 -24.65 -16.50 2.02
CA PHE A 142 -23.29 -16.02 1.81
C PHE A 142 -22.30 -17.18 1.67
N THR A 143 -21.44 -17.10 0.65
CA THR A 143 -20.28 -17.99 0.49
C THR A 143 -19.01 -17.12 0.53
N PRO A 144 -18.07 -17.41 1.45
CA PRO A 144 -16.80 -16.70 1.52
C PRO A 144 -16.09 -16.68 0.17
N PRO A 145 -15.66 -15.51 -0.34
CA PRO A 145 -14.93 -15.43 -1.62
C PRO A 145 -13.51 -15.99 -1.52
N GLY A 146 -12.98 -16.08 -0.31
CA GLY A 146 -11.61 -16.52 -0.02
C GLY A 146 -11.40 -16.74 1.47
N VAL A 147 -10.16 -17.02 1.85
CA VAL A 147 -9.70 -17.14 3.24
C VAL A 147 -8.54 -16.19 3.52
N VAL A 148 -8.36 -15.83 4.79
CA VAL A 148 -7.13 -15.19 5.25
C VAL A 148 -6.28 -16.20 6.00
N VAL A 149 -4.98 -16.24 5.73
CA VAL A 149 -4.02 -17.07 6.45
C VAL A 149 -3.22 -16.17 7.37
N ALA A 150 -3.23 -16.45 8.67
CA ALA A 150 -2.62 -15.56 9.66
C ALA A 150 -1.95 -16.34 10.80
N ASN A 151 -1.08 -15.65 11.54
CA ASN A 151 -0.53 -16.12 12.80
C ASN A 151 -0.80 -15.03 13.86
N ALA A 152 -1.33 -15.39 15.02
CA ALA A 152 -1.72 -14.42 16.05
C ALA A 152 -0.53 -13.68 16.71
N GLY A 153 0.69 -14.18 16.50
CA GLY A 153 1.94 -13.53 16.90
C GLY A 153 2.56 -12.64 15.82
N ASP A 154 2.02 -12.64 14.60
CA ASP A 154 2.53 -11.81 13.49
C ASP A 154 1.74 -10.50 13.40
N PRO A 155 2.39 -9.32 13.40
CA PRO A 155 1.73 -8.01 13.33
C PRO A 155 0.72 -7.84 12.17
N ALA A 156 0.88 -8.62 11.09
CA ALA A 156 -0.05 -8.59 9.97
C ALA A 156 -1.48 -9.10 10.31
N TRP A 157 -1.72 -9.60 11.52
CA TRP A 157 -3.05 -10.02 11.98
C TRP A 157 -4.11 -8.91 11.90
N THR A 158 -3.73 -7.62 11.97
CA THR A 158 -4.69 -6.50 11.86
C THR A 158 -5.38 -6.48 10.49
N ALA A 159 -4.67 -6.88 9.43
CA ALA A 159 -5.26 -7.08 8.11
C ALA A 159 -6.21 -8.28 8.11
N ALA A 160 -5.86 -9.35 8.81
CA ALA A 160 -6.72 -10.53 8.90
C ALA A 160 -8.05 -10.24 9.59
N ALA A 161 -8.02 -9.49 10.70
CA ALA A 161 -9.23 -9.02 11.39
C ALA A 161 -10.14 -8.20 10.44
N ALA A 162 -9.57 -7.20 9.75
CA ALA A 162 -10.34 -6.35 8.83
C ALA A 162 -10.87 -7.10 7.60
N LEU A 163 -10.07 -7.99 7.00
CA LEU A 163 -10.50 -8.76 5.85
C LEU A 163 -11.56 -9.81 6.22
N GLY A 164 -11.47 -10.40 7.41
CA GLY A 164 -12.51 -11.28 7.94
C GLY A 164 -13.80 -10.54 8.21
N ALA A 165 -13.75 -9.45 8.98
CA ALA A 165 -14.92 -8.65 9.32
C ALA A 165 -15.53 -7.97 8.08
N GLY A 166 -14.70 -7.40 7.20
CA GLY A 166 -15.14 -6.56 6.09
C GLY A 166 -15.45 -7.30 4.79
N ARG A 167 -14.93 -8.52 4.58
CA ARG A 167 -15.19 -9.34 3.38
C ARG A 167 -15.76 -10.72 3.66
N GLY A 168 -15.87 -11.12 4.92
CA GLY A 168 -16.34 -12.46 5.29
C GLY A 168 -15.35 -13.54 4.88
N GLN A 169 -14.05 -13.26 4.99
CA GLN A 169 -12.99 -14.25 4.76
C GLN A 169 -12.63 -14.92 6.09
N PRO A 170 -12.95 -16.20 6.32
CA PRO A 170 -12.58 -16.86 7.56
C PRO A 170 -11.05 -16.95 7.68
N VAL A 171 -10.57 -16.93 8.93
CA VAL A 171 -9.15 -16.98 9.23
C VAL A 171 -8.71 -18.44 9.37
N VAL A 172 -7.65 -18.79 8.66
CA VAL A 172 -6.91 -20.04 8.80
C VAL A 172 -5.64 -19.73 9.58
N TRP A 173 -5.62 -20.12 10.86
CA TRP A 173 -4.46 -19.95 11.72
C TRP A 173 -3.37 -20.96 11.37
N VAL A 174 -2.14 -20.47 11.18
CA VAL A 174 -0.96 -21.26 10.86
C VAL A 174 0.17 -20.99 11.83
N ASP A 175 1.14 -21.88 11.89
CA ASP A 175 2.36 -21.66 12.66
C ASP A 175 3.22 -20.55 12.04
N SER A 176 4.18 -20.04 12.80
CA SER A 176 5.14 -19.05 12.28
C SER A 176 5.91 -19.64 11.10
N VAL A 177 5.97 -18.92 9.99
CA VAL A 177 6.70 -19.35 8.79
C VAL A 177 8.16 -18.87 8.89
N PRO A 178 9.16 -19.77 8.88
CA PRO A 178 10.55 -19.37 9.03
C PRO A 178 11.06 -18.59 7.80
N GLY A 179 11.98 -17.66 8.06
CA GLY A 179 12.60 -16.81 7.06
C GLY A 179 12.18 -15.34 7.20
N ARG A 180 12.55 -14.51 6.22
CA ARG A 180 12.22 -13.08 6.21
C ARG A 180 11.55 -12.71 4.89
N PRO A 181 10.75 -11.63 4.83
CA PRO A 181 10.27 -11.11 3.56
C PRO A 181 11.45 -10.91 2.60
N GLY A 182 11.30 -11.25 1.33
CA GLY A 182 12.42 -11.19 0.36
C GLY A 182 13.38 -12.39 0.38
N SER A 183 13.25 -13.38 1.26
CA SER A 183 13.97 -14.67 1.12
C SER A 183 13.19 -15.69 0.27
N VAL A 184 13.81 -16.85 0.01
CA VAL A 184 13.14 -18.04 -0.54
C VAL A 184 12.70 -18.90 0.64
N ILE A 185 11.45 -19.37 0.64
CA ILE A 185 10.95 -20.32 1.65
C ILE A 185 11.64 -21.67 1.47
N GLU A 186 11.93 -22.37 2.56
CA GLU A 186 12.45 -23.74 2.52
C GLU A 186 11.37 -24.73 2.08
N ASP A 187 11.75 -25.82 1.40
CA ASP A 187 10.81 -26.80 0.87
C ASP A 187 9.89 -27.41 1.95
N ASP A 188 10.45 -27.71 3.13
CA ASP A 188 9.70 -28.31 4.24
C ASP A 188 8.71 -27.32 4.86
N ALA A 189 9.12 -26.06 5.02
CA ALA A 189 8.25 -24.98 5.48
C ALA A 189 7.12 -24.69 4.47
N LEU A 190 7.42 -24.73 3.17
CA LEU A 190 6.42 -24.58 2.11
C LEU A 190 5.39 -25.71 2.14
N ARG A 191 5.82 -26.98 2.24
CA ARG A 191 4.90 -28.12 2.35
C ARG A 191 4.03 -28.04 3.61
N THR A 192 4.62 -27.62 4.73
CA THR A 192 3.89 -27.43 6.00
C THR A 192 2.82 -26.36 5.83
N LEU A 193 3.17 -25.21 5.24
CA LEU A 193 2.23 -24.12 4.99
C LEU A 193 1.08 -24.56 4.07
N HIS A 194 1.37 -25.26 2.96
CA HIS A 194 0.32 -25.84 2.11
C HIS A 194 -0.62 -26.75 2.91
N THR A 195 -0.07 -27.69 3.68
CA THR A 195 -0.86 -28.65 4.45
C THR A 195 -1.77 -27.96 5.46
N GLN A 196 -1.25 -26.95 6.18
CA GLN A 196 -2.04 -26.20 7.16
C GLN A 196 -3.16 -25.39 6.50
N ILE A 197 -2.87 -24.76 5.35
CA ILE A 197 -3.89 -24.03 4.58
C ILE A 197 -4.99 -24.98 4.10
N GLU A 198 -4.65 -26.09 3.45
CA GLU A 198 -5.63 -27.04 2.93
C GLU A 198 -6.49 -27.64 4.06
N ALA A 199 -5.88 -28.03 5.17
CA ALA A 199 -6.60 -28.53 6.34
C ALA A 199 -7.51 -27.47 6.97
N GLY A 200 -7.08 -26.20 6.97
CA GLY A 200 -7.89 -25.08 7.42
C GLY A 200 -9.11 -24.83 6.53
N VAL A 201 -8.93 -24.86 5.21
CA VAL A 201 -10.01 -24.66 4.24
C VAL A 201 -10.98 -25.85 4.24
N ASP A 202 -10.49 -27.09 4.37
CA ASP A 202 -11.35 -28.28 4.46
C ASP A 202 -12.32 -28.20 5.65
N LYS A 203 -11.89 -27.63 6.80
CA LYS A 203 -12.76 -27.44 7.98
C LYS A 203 -13.92 -26.47 7.75
N LEU A 204 -13.82 -25.59 6.75
CA LEU A 204 -14.88 -24.61 6.45
C LEU A 204 -16.10 -25.26 5.78
N GLY A 205 -15.94 -26.44 5.17
CA GLY A 205 -17.03 -27.16 4.52
C GLY A 205 -17.53 -26.53 3.21
N HIS A 206 -16.79 -25.55 2.65
CA HIS A 206 -17.08 -24.96 1.35
C HIS A 206 -16.26 -25.65 0.24
N PRO A 207 -16.78 -25.75 -1.00
CA PRO A 207 -15.99 -26.21 -2.13
C PRO A 207 -14.81 -25.26 -2.41
N TRP A 208 -13.65 -25.84 -2.71
CA TRP A 208 -12.43 -25.07 -2.95
C TRP A 208 -11.43 -25.74 -3.89
N ARG A 209 -11.65 -26.98 -4.34
CA ARG A 209 -10.64 -27.74 -5.10
C ARG A 209 -10.50 -27.27 -6.56
N SER A 210 -11.41 -26.41 -7.05
CA SER A 210 -11.27 -25.74 -8.34
C SER A 210 -11.80 -24.31 -8.30
N MET A 211 -11.21 -23.44 -9.12
CA MET A 211 -11.62 -22.04 -9.22
C MET A 211 -13.07 -21.93 -9.70
N GLY A 212 -13.89 -21.17 -8.97
CA GLY A 212 -15.28 -20.86 -9.29
C GLY A 212 -16.27 -21.61 -8.41
N GLU A 213 -15.84 -22.60 -7.64
CA GLU A 213 -16.72 -23.47 -6.83
C GLU A 213 -17.03 -22.91 -5.44
N GLY A 214 -16.22 -21.97 -4.93
CA GLY A 214 -16.43 -21.37 -3.61
C GLY A 214 -15.27 -20.50 -3.16
N VAL A 215 -14.40 -21.05 -2.32
CA VAL A 215 -13.19 -20.37 -1.84
C VAL A 215 -12.18 -20.29 -2.99
N ASP A 216 -12.03 -19.11 -3.57
CA ASP A 216 -11.20 -18.89 -4.78
C ASP A 216 -10.05 -17.89 -4.54
N ALA A 217 -9.84 -17.47 -3.29
CA ALA A 217 -8.78 -16.54 -2.94
C ALA A 217 -8.16 -16.85 -1.58
N ILE A 218 -6.88 -16.50 -1.46
CA ILE A 218 -6.10 -16.60 -0.22
C ILE A 218 -5.41 -15.25 0.00
N THR A 219 -5.57 -14.66 1.17
CA THR A 219 -4.70 -13.55 1.59
C THR A 219 -3.75 -14.03 2.66
N LEU A 220 -2.44 -14.02 2.39
CA LEU A 220 -1.43 -14.28 3.40
C LEU A 220 -1.21 -13.00 4.21
N CYS A 221 -1.58 -13.00 5.49
CA CYS A 221 -1.31 -11.92 6.44
C CYS A 221 -0.17 -12.37 7.36
N LEU A 222 1.05 -12.38 6.82
CA LEU A 222 2.23 -12.98 7.45
C LEU A 222 3.52 -12.24 7.04
N SER A 223 4.45 -12.10 7.95
CA SER A 223 5.83 -11.65 7.71
C SER A 223 6.71 -12.81 7.22
N ALA A 224 6.32 -13.42 6.10
CA ALA A 224 6.93 -14.64 5.54
C ALA A 224 7.82 -14.36 4.31
N PRO A 225 8.66 -15.33 3.89
CA PRO A 225 9.35 -15.26 2.60
C PRO A 225 8.41 -15.00 1.43
N THR A 226 8.89 -14.37 0.36
CA THR A 226 8.05 -13.98 -0.79
C THR A 226 8.29 -14.83 -2.03
N LYS A 227 9.25 -15.76 -1.96
CA LYS A 227 9.69 -16.62 -3.06
C LYS A 227 9.61 -18.09 -2.68
N SER A 228 9.30 -18.95 -3.64
CA SER A 228 9.37 -20.41 -3.52
C SER A 228 10.47 -21.00 -4.41
N PRO A 229 11.07 -22.13 -4.00
CA PRO A 229 12.05 -22.83 -4.83
C PRO A 229 11.39 -23.41 -6.10
N SER A 230 12.16 -23.47 -7.18
CA SER A 230 11.75 -24.06 -8.46
C SER A 230 12.99 -24.35 -9.31
N SER A 231 12.88 -25.33 -10.20
CA SER A 231 13.99 -25.77 -11.08
C SER A 231 14.45 -24.70 -12.08
N ARG A 232 13.65 -23.67 -12.32
CA ARG A 232 13.94 -22.55 -13.24
C ARG A 232 14.28 -21.24 -12.52
N GLY A 233 14.77 -21.34 -11.28
CA GLY A 233 14.95 -20.22 -10.37
C GLY A 233 13.69 -19.95 -9.55
N PRO A 234 13.79 -19.09 -8.52
CA PRO A 234 12.71 -18.85 -7.58
C PRO A 234 11.46 -18.30 -8.27
N VAL A 235 10.29 -18.81 -7.90
CA VAL A 235 8.97 -18.31 -8.32
C VAL A 235 8.33 -17.51 -7.18
N ALA A 236 7.27 -16.77 -7.44
CA ALA A 236 6.60 -16.02 -6.38
C ALA A 236 5.84 -16.97 -5.44
N LEU A 237 5.96 -16.80 -4.12
CA LEU A 237 5.22 -17.60 -3.14
C LEU A 237 3.70 -17.49 -3.37
N THR A 238 3.25 -16.27 -3.66
CA THR A 238 1.85 -15.97 -3.98
C THR A 238 1.37 -16.54 -5.31
N ASP A 239 2.26 -17.11 -6.13
CA ASP A 239 1.86 -17.88 -7.30
C ASP A 239 1.99 -19.40 -7.11
N THR A 240 2.57 -19.84 -5.99
CA THR A 240 2.68 -21.25 -5.61
C THR A 240 1.54 -21.67 -4.67
N ILE A 241 1.26 -20.85 -3.64
CA ILE A 241 0.14 -21.04 -2.71
C ILE A 241 -1.19 -20.87 -3.46
N GLY A 242 -2.17 -21.73 -3.17
CA GLY A 242 -3.46 -21.77 -3.89
C GLY A 242 -3.45 -22.69 -5.11
N ARG A 243 -2.53 -23.67 -5.15
CA ARG A 243 -2.43 -24.72 -6.17
C ARG A 243 -2.42 -26.11 -5.55
N LEU A 244 -2.97 -27.07 -6.28
CA LEU A 244 -2.89 -28.50 -5.97
C LEU A 244 -1.55 -29.09 -6.40
N ASP A 245 -1.23 -30.31 -5.96
CA ASP A 245 -0.04 -31.06 -6.39
C ASP A 245 0.04 -31.27 -7.91
N THR A 246 -1.10 -31.25 -8.60
CA THR A 246 -1.17 -31.30 -10.07
C THR A 246 -0.70 -30.01 -10.74
N GLY A 247 -0.45 -28.95 -9.97
CA GLY A 247 -0.17 -27.60 -10.44
C GLY A 247 -1.41 -26.79 -10.78
N ALA A 248 -2.61 -27.40 -10.77
CA ALA A 248 -3.86 -26.70 -11.01
C ALA A 248 -4.13 -25.65 -9.93
N ARG A 249 -4.53 -24.45 -10.35
CA ARG A 249 -4.88 -23.37 -9.44
C ARG A 249 -6.30 -23.55 -8.93
N TRP A 250 -6.47 -23.38 -7.63
CA TRP A 250 -7.75 -23.39 -6.95
C TRP A 250 -8.04 -22.08 -6.21
N ALA A 251 -7.00 -21.29 -5.90
CA ALA A 251 -7.17 -19.93 -5.38
C ALA A 251 -6.14 -18.94 -5.95
N LEU A 252 -6.53 -17.66 -5.94
CA LEU A 252 -5.65 -16.53 -6.21
C LEU A 252 -5.08 -16.00 -4.90
N THR A 253 -3.75 -15.99 -4.79
CA THR A 253 -3.09 -15.62 -3.53
C THR A 253 -2.49 -14.22 -3.58
N GLY A 254 -2.80 -13.41 -2.58
CA GLY A 254 -2.10 -12.15 -2.27
C GLY A 254 -1.36 -12.22 -0.94
N HIS A 255 -0.54 -11.22 -0.64
CA HIS A 255 0.33 -11.20 0.55
C HIS A 255 0.40 -9.80 1.17
N ILE A 256 -0.13 -9.66 2.37
CA ILE A 256 -0.02 -8.47 3.21
C ILE A 256 1.04 -8.74 4.29
N LEU A 257 1.99 -7.83 4.40
CA LEU A 257 3.14 -7.91 5.30
C LEU A 257 3.46 -6.52 5.86
N GLY A 258 4.09 -6.48 7.03
CA GLY A 258 4.45 -5.26 7.73
C GLY A 258 3.98 -5.27 9.18
N ASP A 259 4.17 -4.13 9.84
CA ASP A 259 3.62 -3.85 11.17
C ASP A 259 2.09 -3.77 11.17
N GLU A 260 1.50 -3.63 12.36
CA GLU A 260 0.06 -3.54 12.58
C GLU A 260 -0.57 -2.38 11.77
N ALA A 261 0.05 -1.21 11.77
CA ALA A 261 -0.50 0.00 11.16
C ALA A 261 -0.54 -0.08 9.63
N ARG A 262 0.56 -0.54 9.02
CA ARG A 262 0.65 -0.74 7.57
C ARG A 262 -0.29 -1.85 7.08
N SER A 263 -0.41 -2.93 7.85
CA SER A 263 -1.29 -4.04 7.52
C SER A 263 -2.76 -3.61 7.57
N ALA A 264 -3.14 -2.85 8.60
CA ALA A 264 -4.46 -2.21 8.70
C ALA A 264 -4.72 -1.26 7.52
N TYR A 265 -3.80 -0.33 7.24
CA TYR A 265 -3.89 0.59 6.10
C TYR A 265 -4.12 -0.15 4.77
N THR A 266 -3.40 -1.25 4.55
CA THR A 266 -3.48 -2.06 3.33
C THR A 266 -4.87 -2.69 3.19
N ALA A 267 -5.37 -3.33 4.25
CA ALA A 267 -6.70 -3.95 4.26
C ALA A 267 -7.82 -2.92 4.11
N MET A 268 -7.76 -1.81 4.85
CA MET A 268 -8.75 -0.74 4.77
C MET A 268 -8.80 -0.11 3.38
N SER A 269 -7.64 0.13 2.77
CA SER A 269 -7.57 0.64 1.39
C SER A 269 -8.25 -0.31 0.41
N ALA A 270 -8.01 -1.62 0.52
CA ALA A 270 -8.63 -2.62 -0.35
C ALA A 270 -10.15 -2.76 -0.14
N ILE A 271 -10.64 -2.61 1.10
CA ILE A 271 -12.06 -2.76 1.45
C ILE A 271 -12.87 -1.52 1.03
N PHE A 272 -12.35 -0.31 1.31
CA PHE A 272 -13.16 0.91 1.30
C PHE A 272 -12.94 1.81 0.08
N LEU A 273 -11.79 1.72 -0.59
CA LEU A 273 -11.48 2.62 -1.70
C LEU A 273 -11.94 2.03 -3.04
N GLN A 274 -12.24 2.91 -4.00
CA GLN A 274 -12.52 2.56 -5.39
C GLN A 274 -11.66 3.43 -6.29
N PRO A 275 -10.71 2.85 -7.04
CA PRO A 275 -9.92 3.61 -8.00
C PRO A 275 -10.80 4.28 -9.06
N THR A 276 -10.45 5.51 -9.44
CA THR A 276 -11.11 6.29 -10.51
C THR A 276 -10.10 6.98 -11.44
N ARG A 277 -8.82 6.94 -11.10
CA ARG A 277 -7.75 7.61 -11.85
C ARG A 277 -6.60 6.67 -12.08
N ALA A 278 -6.10 6.65 -13.30
CA ALA A 278 -4.98 5.82 -13.68
C ALA A 278 -3.81 6.62 -14.26
N TRP A 279 -2.59 6.27 -13.87
CA TRP A 279 -1.38 6.75 -14.51
C TRP A 279 -0.65 5.57 -15.16
N PHE A 280 -0.39 5.69 -16.45
CA PHE A 280 0.42 4.76 -17.20
C PHE A 280 1.75 5.41 -17.55
N PHE A 281 2.84 4.83 -17.09
CA PHE A 281 4.20 5.23 -17.41
C PHE A 281 4.88 4.14 -18.25
N ASP A 282 5.19 4.46 -19.50
CA ASP A 282 5.75 3.51 -20.46
C ASP A 282 7.14 3.94 -20.92
N ALA A 283 8.16 3.20 -20.47
CA ALA A 283 9.55 3.48 -20.80
C ALA A 283 10.02 2.80 -22.09
N TYR A 284 9.23 1.88 -22.66
CA TYR A 284 9.64 1.07 -23.81
C TYR A 284 9.35 1.74 -25.16
N GLU A 285 10.04 1.25 -26.19
CA GLU A 285 9.59 1.40 -27.58
C GLU A 285 8.71 0.19 -27.95
N HIS A 286 7.57 0.47 -28.59
CA HIS A 286 6.59 -0.55 -28.96
C HIS A 286 6.95 -1.24 -30.29
N GLN A 287 8.03 -2.01 -30.28
CA GLN A 287 8.44 -2.84 -31.41
C GLN A 287 8.30 -4.33 -31.09
N GLY A 288 7.93 -5.14 -32.08
CA GLY A 288 7.77 -6.59 -31.93
C GLY A 288 6.80 -6.98 -30.81
N PRO A 289 7.14 -7.95 -29.94
CA PRO A 289 6.22 -8.45 -28.90
C PRO A 289 5.88 -7.41 -27.82
N PHE A 290 6.69 -6.36 -27.66
CA PHE A 290 6.44 -5.27 -26.70
C PHE A 290 5.33 -4.32 -27.16
N ALA A 291 4.89 -4.38 -28.42
CA ALA A 291 3.79 -3.57 -28.91
C ALA A 291 2.45 -3.89 -28.24
N ALA A 292 2.26 -5.13 -27.78
CA ALA A 292 1.08 -5.52 -27.02
C ALA A 292 1.05 -4.91 -25.60
N TYR A 293 2.18 -4.39 -25.12
CA TYR A 293 2.31 -3.75 -23.80
C TYR A 293 2.14 -2.24 -23.83
N ALA A 294 1.76 -1.68 -24.98
CA ALA A 294 1.50 -0.25 -25.12
C ALA A 294 0.44 0.23 -24.12
N ALA A 295 0.86 1.13 -23.23
CA ALA A 295 0.03 1.72 -22.19
C ALA A 295 -1.31 2.29 -22.70
N GLU A 296 -1.35 2.86 -23.90
CA GLU A 296 -2.54 3.53 -24.45
C GLU A 296 -3.73 2.59 -24.58
N ARG A 297 -3.50 1.30 -24.82
CA ARG A 297 -4.60 0.35 -24.98
C ARG A 297 -5.34 0.13 -23.67
N GLY A 298 -4.58 -0.11 -22.59
CA GLY A 298 -5.16 -0.22 -21.25
C GLY A 298 -5.82 1.07 -20.79
N ALA A 299 -5.18 2.22 -21.06
CA ALA A 299 -5.73 3.53 -20.72
C ALA A 299 -7.07 3.79 -21.45
N SER A 300 -7.12 3.53 -22.77
CA SER A 300 -8.33 3.72 -23.57
C SER A 300 -9.48 2.83 -23.08
N THR A 301 -9.19 1.57 -22.72
CA THR A 301 -10.21 0.68 -22.15
C THR A 301 -10.76 1.20 -20.82
N LEU A 302 -9.92 1.72 -19.92
CA LEU A 302 -10.39 2.28 -18.66
C LEU A 302 -11.18 3.59 -18.85
N GLN A 303 -10.81 4.43 -19.82
CA GLN A 303 -11.54 5.67 -20.14
C GLN A 303 -13.01 5.42 -20.54
N LEU A 304 -13.30 4.28 -21.17
CA LEU A 304 -14.68 3.87 -21.48
C LEU A 304 -15.53 3.61 -20.23
N HIS A 305 -14.89 3.48 -19.07
CA HIS A 305 -15.50 3.27 -17.76
C HIS A 305 -15.18 4.42 -16.80
N GLU A 306 -15.16 5.65 -17.34
CA GLU A 306 -15.09 6.91 -16.57
C GLU A 306 -13.79 7.12 -15.77
N PHE A 307 -12.74 6.33 -16.03
CA PHE A 307 -11.43 6.62 -15.46
C PHE A 307 -10.83 7.88 -16.05
N THR A 308 -10.29 8.73 -15.18
CA THR A 308 -9.35 9.77 -15.62
C THR A 308 -7.98 9.12 -15.82
N THR A 309 -7.50 9.05 -17.06
CA THR A 309 -6.21 8.41 -17.35
C THR A 309 -5.16 9.42 -17.81
N LEU A 310 -3.94 9.24 -17.33
CA LEU A 310 -2.75 9.93 -17.80
C LEU A 310 -1.77 8.91 -18.39
N VAL A 311 -1.26 9.19 -19.59
CA VAL A 311 -0.25 8.33 -20.25
C VAL A 311 1.01 9.13 -20.52
N ASP A 312 2.11 8.73 -19.88
CA ASP A 312 3.46 9.18 -20.20
C ASP A 312 4.15 8.11 -21.02
N ARG A 313 4.50 8.49 -22.25
CA ARG A 313 5.27 7.68 -23.19
C ARG A 313 6.20 8.58 -24.00
N ARG A 314 7.10 7.99 -24.79
CA ARG A 314 8.03 8.77 -25.62
C ARG A 314 7.28 9.82 -26.48
N PRO A 315 7.79 11.07 -26.54
CA PRO A 315 9.04 11.57 -25.94
C PRO A 315 8.92 12.07 -24.48
N ARG A 316 7.74 12.03 -23.86
CA ARG A 316 7.42 12.57 -22.52
C ARG A 316 7.58 11.56 -21.36
N ALA A 317 8.36 10.51 -21.58
CA ALA A 317 8.70 9.50 -20.57
C ALA A 317 10.23 9.42 -20.40
N ARG A 318 10.90 10.56 -20.23
CA ARG A 318 12.32 10.64 -19.86
C ARG A 318 12.45 10.74 -18.34
N LEU A 319 13.66 10.49 -17.83
CA LEU A 319 13.96 10.66 -16.41
C LEU A 319 13.67 12.08 -15.90
N ALA A 320 13.88 13.10 -16.74
CA ALA A 320 13.50 14.48 -16.42
C ALA A 320 11.97 14.65 -16.27
N ASP A 321 11.19 13.98 -17.12
CA ASP A 321 9.72 14.03 -17.06
C ASP A 321 9.20 13.32 -15.80
N LEU A 322 9.78 12.16 -15.45
CA LEU A 322 9.49 11.45 -14.18
C LEU A 322 9.80 12.34 -12.97
N ARG A 323 10.98 12.98 -12.95
CA ARG A 323 11.40 13.87 -11.86
C ARG A 323 10.49 15.07 -11.72
N SER A 324 10.16 15.72 -12.83
CA SER A 324 9.24 16.86 -12.84
C SER A 324 7.88 16.46 -12.26
N ARG A 325 7.37 15.28 -12.62
CA ARG A 325 6.14 14.73 -12.04
C ARG A 325 6.28 14.43 -10.54
N ALA A 326 7.41 13.91 -10.12
CA ALA A 326 7.68 13.54 -8.73
C ALA A 326 8.02 14.72 -7.80
N THR A 327 8.07 15.96 -8.32
CA THR A 327 8.23 17.18 -7.49
C THR A 327 7.09 17.36 -6.49
N ARG A 328 5.93 16.75 -6.77
CA ARG A 328 4.77 16.62 -5.88
C ARG A 328 4.31 15.17 -5.88
N PRO A 329 3.47 14.75 -4.91
CA PRO A 329 2.95 13.41 -4.92
C PRO A 329 2.11 13.14 -6.18
N VAL A 330 2.27 11.94 -6.72
CA VAL A 330 1.47 11.48 -7.84
C VAL A 330 0.04 11.23 -7.38
N ASP A 331 -0.88 11.74 -8.17
CA ASP A 331 -2.30 11.73 -7.89
C ASP A 331 -3.02 10.73 -8.80
N ALA A 332 -2.79 9.44 -8.55
CA ALA A 332 -3.36 8.32 -9.30
C ALA A 332 -3.67 7.15 -8.37
N ASP A 333 -4.78 6.46 -8.64
CA ASP A 333 -5.27 5.36 -7.80
C ASP A 333 -4.86 3.99 -8.37
N PHE A 334 -4.66 3.93 -9.69
CA PHE A 334 -4.04 2.82 -10.39
C PHE A 334 -2.82 3.28 -11.17
N ILE A 335 -1.69 2.62 -10.98
CA ILE A 335 -0.43 2.97 -11.61
C ILE A 335 0.09 1.77 -12.38
N TRP A 336 0.25 1.94 -13.68
CA TRP A 336 0.89 0.97 -14.56
C TRP A 336 2.27 1.47 -14.93
N VAL A 337 3.31 0.66 -14.70
CA VAL A 337 4.66 0.97 -15.14
C VAL A 337 5.20 -0.16 -16.01
N ASN A 338 5.65 0.19 -17.21
CA ASN A 338 6.34 -0.73 -18.11
C ASN A 338 7.81 -0.31 -18.25
N SER A 339 8.73 -1.13 -17.77
CA SER A 339 10.18 -0.83 -17.81
C SER A 339 11.04 -2.10 -17.74
N SER A 340 12.35 -1.95 -17.92
CA SER A 340 13.34 -3.04 -17.76
C SER A 340 14.36 -2.68 -16.68
N GLY A 341 15.00 -3.64 -16.03
CA GLY A 341 16.08 -3.35 -15.10
C GLY A 341 16.26 -4.39 -14.01
N GLN A 342 16.50 -3.91 -12.79
CA GLN A 342 16.83 -4.72 -11.62
C GLN A 342 16.08 -4.21 -10.40
N ARG A 343 16.16 -4.93 -9.29
CA ARG A 343 15.44 -4.59 -8.05
C ARG A 343 15.62 -3.17 -7.50
N ARG A 344 16.69 -2.45 -7.86
CA ARG A 344 17.04 -1.10 -7.34
C ARG A 344 17.02 0.01 -8.39
N TRP A 345 16.84 -0.32 -9.67
CA TRP A 345 16.86 0.66 -10.75
C TRP A 345 16.05 0.18 -11.95
N PHE A 346 15.52 1.13 -12.71
CA PHE A 346 14.75 0.86 -13.90
C PHE A 346 15.14 1.77 -15.05
N ARG A 347 15.28 1.17 -16.22
CA ARG A 347 15.61 1.83 -17.48
C ARG A 347 14.44 2.70 -17.90
N ILE A 348 14.72 3.98 -18.11
CA ILE A 348 13.84 4.94 -18.76
C ILE A 348 14.55 5.42 -20.02
N GLN A 349 14.15 4.88 -21.18
CA GLN A 349 14.82 5.13 -22.46
C GLN A 349 16.32 4.78 -22.37
N ASP A 350 17.21 5.78 -22.50
CA ASP A 350 18.67 5.60 -22.54
C ASP A 350 19.35 5.87 -21.18
N THR A 351 18.58 5.98 -20.09
CA THR A 351 19.12 6.22 -18.74
C THR A 351 18.44 5.34 -17.70
N ASP A 352 19.09 5.17 -16.55
CA ASP A 352 18.55 4.39 -15.44
C ASP A 352 18.05 5.32 -14.33
N ALA A 353 16.81 5.13 -13.90
CA ALA A 353 16.26 5.72 -12.69
C ALA A 353 16.52 4.80 -11.50
N GLN A 354 16.96 5.34 -10.37
CA GLN A 354 17.07 4.56 -9.13
C GLN A 354 15.69 4.38 -8.48
N ALA A 355 15.54 3.40 -7.59
CA ALA A 355 14.29 3.20 -6.84
C ALA A 355 13.91 4.43 -6.00
N SER A 356 14.89 5.23 -5.56
CA SER A 356 14.67 6.52 -4.88
C SER A 356 14.04 7.60 -5.77
N GLU A 357 13.83 7.32 -7.06
CA GLU A 357 13.10 8.18 -8.00
C GLU A 357 11.60 7.81 -8.09
N ILE A 358 11.17 6.75 -7.41
CA ILE A 358 9.75 6.34 -7.36
C ILE A 358 8.93 7.40 -6.65
N PRO A 359 7.95 8.04 -7.28
CA PRO A 359 7.24 9.17 -6.70
C PRO A 359 6.53 8.81 -5.39
N THR A 360 6.34 9.81 -4.54
CA THR A 360 5.41 9.71 -3.40
C THR A 360 3.98 9.76 -3.91
N LEU A 361 3.02 9.21 -3.15
CA LEU A 361 1.62 9.18 -3.56
C LEU A 361 0.75 10.13 -2.74
N GLY A 362 -0.17 10.82 -3.43
CA GLY A 362 -1.15 11.70 -2.80
C GLY A 362 -2.29 10.92 -2.13
N ALA A 363 -2.55 9.70 -2.60
CA ALA A 363 -3.61 8.80 -2.16
C ALA A 363 -3.11 7.34 -2.21
N PRO A 364 -3.78 6.38 -1.53
CA PRO A 364 -3.44 4.97 -1.64
C PRO A 364 -3.63 4.49 -3.09
N ALA A 365 -2.66 3.73 -3.61
CA ALA A 365 -2.70 3.28 -5.01
C ALA A 365 -2.46 1.77 -5.17
N ILE A 366 -2.99 1.24 -6.28
CA ILE A 366 -2.64 -0.05 -6.85
C ILE A 366 -1.50 0.18 -7.84
N VAL A 367 -0.41 -0.58 -7.74
CA VAL A 367 0.74 -0.49 -8.65
C VAL A 367 0.93 -1.82 -9.37
N HIS A 368 0.91 -1.81 -10.70
CA HIS A 368 1.32 -2.94 -11.54
C HIS A 368 2.59 -2.57 -12.30
N PHE A 369 3.70 -3.20 -11.92
CA PHE A 369 5.04 -2.86 -12.36
C PHE A 369 5.63 -4.00 -13.22
N VAL A 370 5.41 -3.90 -14.53
CA VAL A 370 5.93 -4.84 -15.54
C VAL A 370 7.43 -4.60 -15.71
N HIS A 371 8.21 -5.40 -14.98
CA HIS A 371 9.67 -5.27 -14.88
C HIS A 371 10.29 -6.48 -14.17
N SER A 372 11.42 -6.97 -14.65
CA SER A 372 12.15 -8.10 -14.05
C SER A 372 12.77 -7.70 -12.71
N PHE A 373 12.69 -8.57 -11.69
CA PHE A 373 13.23 -8.32 -10.35
C PHE A 373 12.61 -7.15 -9.55
N SER A 374 11.55 -6.51 -10.04
CA SER A 374 10.93 -5.35 -9.36
C SER A 374 10.38 -5.65 -7.97
N ALA A 375 10.12 -6.93 -7.66
CA ALA A 375 9.64 -7.46 -6.39
C ALA A 375 10.65 -8.42 -5.73
N GLN A 376 11.91 -8.43 -6.15
CA GLN A 376 12.89 -9.44 -5.70
C GLN A 376 13.08 -9.46 -4.18
N ASN A 377 13.15 -8.28 -3.56
CA ASN A 377 13.33 -8.09 -2.12
C ASN A 377 12.40 -6.96 -1.67
N VAL A 378 11.36 -7.26 -0.89
CA VAL A 378 10.42 -6.25 -0.39
C VAL A 378 10.79 -5.70 0.99
N ASP A 379 11.76 -6.35 1.64
CA ASP A 379 12.39 -5.97 2.92
C ASP A 379 13.58 -5.02 2.75
N ASP A 380 14.03 -4.79 1.51
CA ASP A 380 15.11 -3.85 1.17
C ASP A 380 14.49 -2.50 0.80
N ASP A 381 14.58 -1.52 1.69
CA ASP A 381 14.06 -0.15 1.52
C ASP A 381 14.59 0.54 0.24
N SER A 382 15.75 0.12 -0.27
CA SER A 382 16.31 0.65 -1.52
C SER A 382 15.74 -0.03 -2.78
N SER A 383 14.81 -0.96 -2.64
CA SER A 383 14.19 -1.68 -3.76
C SER A 383 12.95 -0.97 -4.32
N ILE A 384 12.61 -1.31 -5.57
CA ILE A 384 11.45 -0.75 -6.27
C ILE A 384 10.14 -1.07 -5.51
N ALA A 385 9.89 -2.34 -5.19
CA ALA A 385 8.67 -2.73 -4.49
C ALA A 385 8.57 -2.10 -3.09
N ALA A 386 9.66 -2.10 -2.31
CA ALA A 386 9.62 -1.51 -0.98
C ALA A 386 9.25 -0.02 -1.04
N ARG A 387 9.83 0.74 -1.98
CA ARG A 387 9.52 2.17 -2.16
C ARG A 387 8.08 2.43 -2.55
N TRP A 388 7.52 1.67 -3.49
CA TRP A 388 6.11 1.82 -3.84
C TRP A 388 5.20 1.58 -2.63
N LEU A 389 5.47 0.52 -1.86
CA LEU A 389 4.67 0.20 -0.68
C LEU A 389 4.89 1.21 0.47
N GLU A 390 6.10 1.73 0.64
CA GLU A 390 6.42 2.80 1.60
C GLU A 390 5.70 4.11 1.24
N HIS A 391 5.60 4.41 -0.06
CA HIS A 391 4.92 5.60 -0.56
C HIS A 391 3.39 5.48 -0.61
N GLY A 392 2.81 4.40 -0.11
CA GLY A 392 1.36 4.25 0.07
C GLY A 392 0.68 3.31 -0.91
N ALA A 393 1.42 2.51 -1.69
CA ALA A 393 0.79 1.45 -2.48
C ALA A 393 0.21 0.37 -1.54
N TYR A 394 -1.09 0.12 -1.64
CA TYR A 394 -1.77 -0.95 -0.89
C TYR A 394 -1.90 -2.24 -1.71
N VAL A 395 -1.67 -2.15 -3.03
CA VAL A 395 -1.40 -3.31 -3.86
C VAL A 395 -0.17 -3.06 -4.70
N TYR A 396 0.73 -4.04 -4.76
CA TYR A 396 1.89 -4.03 -5.65
C TYR A 396 2.01 -5.37 -6.38
N VAL A 397 2.09 -5.30 -7.71
CA VAL A 397 2.32 -6.45 -8.59
C VAL A 397 3.64 -6.26 -9.32
N GLY A 398 4.54 -7.22 -9.21
CA GLY A 398 5.87 -7.16 -9.81
C GLY A 398 6.55 -8.52 -9.85
N SER A 399 7.81 -8.60 -10.30
CA SER A 399 8.49 -9.89 -10.46
C SER A 399 9.58 -10.13 -9.43
N VAL A 400 9.62 -11.32 -8.82
CA VAL A 400 10.65 -11.70 -7.83
C VAL A 400 11.98 -12.11 -8.46
N ASP A 401 11.97 -12.40 -9.76
CA ASP A 401 13.10 -12.85 -10.57
C ASP A 401 12.89 -12.45 -12.04
N GLU A 402 13.68 -12.92 -13.01
CA GLU A 402 13.50 -12.71 -14.45
C GLU A 402 12.32 -13.57 -14.98
N PRO A 403 11.15 -12.98 -15.29
CA PRO A 403 9.93 -13.73 -15.58
C PRO A 403 9.74 -14.05 -17.06
N GLY A 404 10.45 -13.36 -17.96
CA GLY A 404 10.07 -13.28 -19.37
C GLY A 404 8.78 -12.47 -19.57
N LEU A 405 8.64 -11.85 -20.73
CA LEU A 405 7.57 -10.87 -20.98
C LEU A 405 6.16 -11.49 -20.84
N GLN A 406 5.96 -12.71 -21.35
CA GLN A 406 4.67 -13.42 -21.34
C GLN A 406 4.12 -13.79 -19.96
N ALA A 407 4.93 -13.65 -18.90
CA ALA A 407 4.46 -13.89 -17.53
C ALA A 407 3.50 -12.80 -17.05
N PHE A 408 3.68 -11.57 -17.56
CA PHE A 408 2.77 -10.47 -17.29
C PHE A 408 1.59 -10.53 -18.26
N ARG A 409 0.43 -10.05 -17.82
CA ARG A 409 -0.68 -9.76 -18.74
C ARG A 409 -0.49 -8.36 -19.32
N THR A 410 -0.98 -8.15 -20.53
CA THR A 410 -0.91 -6.85 -21.21
C THR A 410 -1.85 -5.83 -20.54
N PRO A 411 -1.61 -4.51 -20.69
CA PRO A 411 -2.47 -3.47 -20.14
C PRO A 411 -3.92 -3.61 -20.59
N GLU A 412 -4.13 -3.95 -21.86
CA GLU A 412 -5.44 -4.16 -22.47
C GLU A 412 -6.20 -5.33 -21.83
N ILE A 413 -5.52 -6.46 -21.58
CA ILE A 413 -6.14 -7.63 -20.93
C ILE A 413 -6.50 -7.31 -19.48
N VAL A 414 -5.59 -6.67 -18.73
CA VAL A 414 -5.85 -6.30 -17.33
C VAL A 414 -7.05 -5.37 -17.23
N ALA A 415 -7.09 -4.32 -18.06
CA ALA A 415 -8.22 -3.40 -18.11
C ALA A 415 -9.52 -4.13 -18.50
N SER A 416 -9.51 -4.95 -19.56
CA SER A 416 -10.70 -5.67 -20.04
C SER A 416 -11.23 -6.69 -19.04
N MET A 417 -10.37 -7.34 -18.24
CA MET A 417 -10.84 -8.21 -17.17
C MET A 417 -11.44 -7.43 -16.01
N ALA A 418 -10.87 -6.26 -15.70
CA ALA A 418 -11.43 -5.36 -14.69
C ALA A 418 -12.82 -4.86 -15.10
N THR A 419 -13.06 -4.54 -16.39
CA THR A 419 -14.41 -4.16 -16.86
C THR A 419 -15.41 -5.31 -16.71
N GLY A 420 -14.95 -6.55 -16.82
CA GLY A 420 -15.70 -7.75 -16.46
C GLY A 420 -15.81 -8.01 -14.94
N ARG A 421 -15.54 -7.01 -14.10
CA ARG A 421 -15.58 -7.03 -12.63
C ARG A 421 -14.67 -8.09 -11.98
N SER A 422 -13.67 -8.60 -12.69
CA SER A 422 -12.73 -9.57 -12.10
C SER A 422 -11.84 -8.89 -11.05
N PRO A 423 -11.59 -9.54 -9.91
CA PRO A 423 -10.70 -8.99 -8.89
C PRO A 423 -9.27 -8.95 -9.39
N LEU A 424 -8.49 -8.00 -8.86
CA LEU A 424 -7.20 -7.65 -9.43
C LEU A 424 -6.25 -8.84 -9.46
N GLY A 425 -6.25 -9.72 -8.44
CA GLY A 425 -5.46 -10.95 -8.43
C GLY A 425 -5.69 -11.83 -9.67
N ALA A 426 -6.92 -11.86 -10.20
CA ALA A 426 -7.27 -12.59 -11.41
C ALA A 426 -6.96 -11.80 -12.70
N THR A 427 -7.02 -10.47 -12.64
CA THR A 427 -6.75 -9.61 -13.80
C THR A 427 -5.27 -9.62 -14.20
N VAL A 428 -4.35 -9.78 -13.25
CA VAL A 428 -2.90 -9.68 -13.50
C VAL A 428 -2.20 -11.03 -13.70
N ARG A 429 -2.85 -12.16 -13.37
CA ARG A 429 -2.30 -13.52 -13.47
C ARG A 429 -3.18 -14.44 -14.29
N SER A 430 -2.57 -15.36 -15.04
CA SER A 430 -3.33 -16.43 -15.70
C SER A 430 -3.76 -17.48 -14.68
N ILE A 431 -5.03 -17.90 -14.76
CA ILE A 431 -5.56 -19.00 -13.95
C ILE A 431 -5.04 -20.34 -14.49
N ILE A 432 -4.87 -20.45 -15.82
CA ILE A 432 -4.41 -21.64 -16.53
C ILE A 432 -2.95 -21.44 -16.92
N ALA A 433 -2.06 -21.44 -15.93
CA ALA A 433 -0.61 -21.34 -16.14
C ALA A 433 0.14 -22.04 -15.01
N PRO A 434 1.37 -22.54 -15.24
CA PRO A 434 2.24 -23.00 -14.15
C PRO A 434 2.58 -21.85 -13.19
N PRO A 435 3.15 -22.13 -12.00
CA PRO A 435 3.68 -21.10 -11.12
C PRO A 435 4.68 -20.18 -11.84
N TRP A 436 4.49 -18.87 -11.69
CA TRP A 436 5.32 -17.83 -12.29
C TRP A 436 6.03 -16.97 -11.25
N LYS A 437 6.93 -16.12 -11.74
CA LYS A 437 7.77 -15.21 -10.95
C LYS A 437 7.06 -13.90 -10.57
N VAL A 438 5.78 -13.72 -10.94
CA VAL A 438 5.01 -12.51 -10.65
C VAL A 438 4.38 -12.60 -9.25
N ALA A 439 4.84 -11.77 -8.32
CA ALA A 439 4.29 -11.63 -6.98
C ALA A 439 3.16 -10.60 -6.94
N TYR A 440 2.25 -10.80 -5.99
CA TYR A 440 1.12 -9.93 -5.68
C TYR A 440 1.15 -9.63 -4.19
N PHE A 441 1.37 -8.38 -3.82
CA PHE A 441 1.28 -7.89 -2.44
C PHE A 441 0.02 -7.07 -2.27
N GLY A 442 -0.71 -7.27 -1.18
CA GLY A 442 -2.05 -6.75 -0.95
C GLY A 442 -3.13 -7.84 -0.98
N ASP A 443 -4.38 -7.41 -0.84
CA ASP A 443 -5.57 -8.25 -0.93
C ASP A 443 -5.87 -8.62 -2.40
N PRO A 444 -5.89 -9.92 -2.78
CA PRO A 444 -6.16 -10.35 -4.15
C PRO A 444 -7.58 -10.03 -4.63
N LEU A 445 -8.51 -9.72 -3.71
CA LEU A 445 -9.90 -9.36 -3.98
C LEU A 445 -10.11 -7.86 -4.21
N ALA A 446 -9.06 -7.04 -4.18
CA ALA A 446 -9.14 -5.64 -4.55
C ALA A 446 -9.73 -5.49 -5.97
N LEU A 447 -10.60 -4.49 -6.18
CA LEU A 447 -11.27 -4.25 -7.45
C LEU A 447 -10.70 -3.00 -8.11
N LEU A 448 -10.28 -3.11 -9.37
CA LEU A 448 -9.92 -1.93 -10.17
C LEU A 448 -11.17 -1.18 -10.62
N LEU A 449 -12.22 -1.91 -11.01
CA LEU A 449 -13.51 -1.37 -11.42
C LEU A 449 -14.59 -2.04 -10.60
N GLY A 450 -15.28 -1.27 -9.79
CA GLY A 450 -16.34 -1.74 -8.91
C GLY A 450 -17.33 -0.66 -8.56
N ASP A 451 -18.51 -1.08 -8.09
CA ASP A 451 -19.47 -0.12 -7.56
C ASP A 451 -18.99 0.34 -6.18
N THR A 452 -19.16 1.62 -5.86
CA THR A 452 -18.86 2.11 -4.51
C THR A 452 -19.85 1.51 -3.53
N ALA A 453 -19.36 1.08 -2.36
CA ALA A 453 -20.25 0.60 -1.31
C ALA A 453 -21.27 1.70 -0.94
N PRO A 454 -22.55 1.36 -0.70
CA PRO A 454 -23.57 2.34 -0.35
C PRO A 454 -23.15 3.14 0.89
N ARG A 455 -23.22 4.47 0.82
CA ARG A 455 -22.98 5.31 2.00
C ARG A 455 -24.25 5.45 2.83
N ILE A 456 -24.11 5.35 4.15
CA ILE A 456 -25.19 5.60 5.12
C ILE A 456 -24.95 6.92 5.85
N ALA A 457 -26.03 7.58 6.28
CA ALA A 457 -25.93 8.85 6.98
C ALA A 457 -25.53 8.68 8.46
N GLU A 458 -26.05 7.64 9.10
CA GLU A 458 -25.83 7.37 10.53
C GLU A 458 -24.64 6.42 10.71
N MET A 459 -23.83 6.72 11.73
CA MET A 459 -22.70 5.89 12.15
C MET A 459 -23.16 5.05 13.35
N PRO A 460 -22.65 3.81 13.52
CA PRO A 460 -22.78 3.10 14.79
C PRO A 460 -22.28 3.95 15.96
N ASP A 461 -22.92 3.79 17.10
CA ASP A 461 -22.49 4.50 18.30
C ASP A 461 -21.09 4.01 18.71
N LEU A 462 -20.18 4.95 18.91
CA LEU A 462 -18.84 4.72 19.42
C LEU A 462 -18.69 5.59 20.65
N ASP A 463 -19.30 5.14 21.75
CA ASP A 463 -19.22 5.81 23.04
C ASP A 463 -17.76 6.02 23.44
N GLY A 464 -17.35 7.29 23.58
CA GLY A 464 -15.97 7.68 23.88
C GLY A 464 -15.13 8.08 22.67
N ALA A 465 -15.64 7.97 21.44
CA ALA A 465 -14.95 8.53 20.27
C ALA A 465 -14.98 10.07 20.30
N ALA A 466 -13.82 10.69 20.08
CA ALA A 466 -13.70 12.14 20.01
C ALA A 466 -13.44 12.57 18.57
N ALA A 467 -13.98 13.72 18.16
CA ALA A 467 -13.58 14.32 16.88
C ALA A 467 -12.08 14.63 16.93
N LEU A 468 -11.34 14.27 15.88
CA LEU A 468 -9.88 14.45 15.84
C LEU A 468 -9.48 15.92 16.03
N ASP A 469 -10.32 16.85 15.59
CA ASP A 469 -10.13 18.30 15.69
C ASP A 469 -10.82 18.97 16.88
N ALA A 470 -11.42 18.20 17.80
CA ALA A 470 -12.15 18.74 18.96
C ALA A 470 -11.31 19.75 19.76
N ASP A 471 -10.03 19.42 20.00
CA ASP A 471 -9.11 20.23 20.79
C ASP A 471 -8.21 21.13 19.93
N LEU A 472 -8.46 21.26 18.61
CA LEU A 472 -7.55 21.96 17.71
C LEU A 472 -7.39 23.44 18.08
N ARG A 473 -8.47 24.10 18.48
CA ARG A 473 -8.44 25.50 18.92
C ARG A 473 -7.61 25.68 20.20
N ASP A 474 -7.79 24.79 21.16
CA ASP A 474 -7.08 24.85 22.44
C ASP A 474 -5.59 24.54 22.25
N THR A 475 -5.29 23.56 21.38
CA THR A 475 -3.92 23.19 20.97
C THR A 475 -3.20 24.37 20.29
N LEU A 476 -3.89 25.12 19.43
CA LEU A 476 -3.33 26.33 18.81
C LEU A 476 -3.13 27.46 19.83
N THR A 477 -4.04 27.62 20.78
CA THR A 477 -3.98 28.67 21.80
C THR A 477 -2.87 28.40 22.83
N SER A 478 -2.61 27.12 23.16
CA SER A 478 -1.54 26.71 24.06
C SER A 478 -0.15 26.73 23.42
N GLY A 479 -0.06 26.93 22.10
CA GLY A 479 1.20 26.97 21.36
C GLY A 479 1.77 25.59 21.01
N ASP A 480 0.99 24.50 21.13
CA ASP A 480 1.42 23.17 20.69
C ASP A 480 1.24 23.00 19.17
N PHE A 481 2.07 23.71 18.42
CA PHE A 481 1.99 23.74 16.96
C PHE A 481 2.32 22.40 16.30
N ALA A 482 3.11 21.55 16.96
CA ALA A 482 3.44 20.23 16.41
C ALA A 482 2.21 19.32 16.42
N LYS A 483 1.46 19.27 17.53
CA LYS A 483 0.18 18.55 17.61
C LYS A 483 -0.87 19.16 16.68
N ALA A 484 -0.99 20.48 16.61
CA ALA A 484 -1.93 21.15 15.70
C ALA A 484 -1.63 20.82 14.23
N THR A 485 -0.36 20.85 13.83
CA THR A 485 0.08 20.54 12.47
C THR A 485 -0.20 19.08 12.11
N ARG A 486 0.16 18.12 12.98
CA ARG A 486 -0.15 16.69 12.77
C ARG A 486 -1.65 16.44 12.62
N THR A 487 -2.46 17.10 13.46
CA THR A 487 -3.92 17.03 13.41
C THR A 487 -4.45 17.52 12.05
N LEU A 488 -3.98 18.67 11.57
CA LEU A 488 -4.35 19.19 10.25
C LEU A 488 -3.94 18.26 9.11
N VAL A 489 -2.75 17.65 9.18
CA VAL A 489 -2.27 16.68 8.18
C VAL A 489 -3.16 15.43 8.14
N MET A 490 -3.45 14.82 9.28
CA MET A 490 -4.30 13.62 9.35
C MET A 490 -5.75 13.89 8.93
N LEU A 491 -6.24 15.14 9.06
CA LEU A 491 -7.53 15.58 8.51
C LEU A 491 -7.50 15.80 6.98
N GLY A 492 -6.35 15.61 6.32
CA GLY A 492 -6.17 15.94 4.90
C GLY A 492 -6.16 17.45 4.61
N ARG A 493 -6.02 18.30 5.63
CA ARG A 493 -6.01 19.78 5.52
C ARG A 493 -4.60 20.32 5.29
N ASP A 494 -3.91 19.76 4.30
CA ASP A 494 -2.50 20.06 4.01
C ASP A 494 -2.25 21.55 3.75
N ALA A 495 -3.18 22.24 3.07
CA ALA A 495 -3.08 23.67 2.85
C ALA A 495 -3.10 24.48 4.15
N ASP A 496 -3.82 24.02 5.17
CA ASP A 496 -3.93 24.70 6.45
C ASP A 496 -2.68 24.44 7.30
N ALA A 497 -2.18 23.20 7.30
CA ALA A 497 -0.91 22.84 7.93
C ALA A 497 0.26 23.64 7.34
N ALA A 498 0.33 23.76 6.01
CA ALA A 498 1.34 24.56 5.33
C ALA A 498 1.24 26.06 5.67
N ARG A 499 0.01 26.62 5.74
CA ARG A 499 -0.20 28.02 6.16
C ARG A 499 0.16 28.25 7.62
N LEU A 500 -0.11 27.29 8.50
CA LEU A 500 0.28 27.36 9.91
C LEU A 500 1.80 27.45 10.04
N PHE A 501 2.53 26.52 9.41
CA PHE A 501 4.00 26.54 9.42
C PHE A 501 4.58 27.84 8.84
N ALA A 502 4.07 28.30 7.71
CA ALA A 502 4.51 29.56 7.10
C ALA A 502 4.23 30.78 8.00
N THR A 503 3.13 30.75 8.77
CA THR A 503 2.79 31.83 9.72
C THR A 503 3.74 31.82 10.90
N ILE A 504 4.01 30.66 11.49
CA ILE A 504 5.01 30.48 12.56
C ILE A 504 6.35 31.05 12.09
N MET A 505 6.78 30.73 10.87
CA MET A 505 8.07 31.20 10.36
C MET A 505 8.17 32.71 10.17
N ARG A 506 7.03 33.39 9.95
CA ARG A 506 6.98 34.83 9.75
C ARG A 506 6.80 35.60 11.06
N GLU A 507 5.99 35.07 11.97
CA GLU A 507 5.51 35.81 13.14
C GLU A 507 6.17 35.36 14.45
N THR A 508 6.48 34.07 14.59
CA THR A 508 7.09 33.46 15.78
C THR A 508 8.15 32.41 15.39
N PRO A 509 9.21 32.80 14.67
CA PRO A 509 10.18 31.86 14.09
C PRO A 509 10.85 30.94 15.11
N GLU A 510 10.98 31.37 16.37
CA GLU A 510 11.46 30.56 17.49
C GLU A 510 10.58 29.35 17.84
N GLN A 511 9.32 29.35 17.41
CA GLN A 511 8.37 28.25 17.58
C GLN A 511 8.38 27.26 16.40
N ALA A 512 9.16 27.51 15.33
CA ALA A 512 9.41 26.54 14.28
C ALA A 512 10.42 25.48 14.73
N THR A 513 10.06 24.75 15.79
CA THR A 513 10.90 23.71 16.39
C THR A 513 11.05 22.52 15.43
N PRO A 514 12.04 21.62 15.67
CA PRO A 514 12.18 20.39 14.89
C PRO A 514 10.89 19.56 14.81
N ASP A 515 10.10 19.49 15.88
CA ASP A 515 8.84 18.75 15.90
C ASP A 515 7.75 19.37 15.01
N VAL A 516 7.66 20.71 14.99
CA VAL A 516 6.72 21.41 14.10
C VAL A 516 7.15 21.23 12.64
N ALA A 517 8.46 21.35 12.36
CA ALA A 517 9.01 21.11 11.04
C ALA A 517 8.72 19.67 10.58
N ARG A 518 8.99 18.68 11.43
CA ARG A 518 8.74 17.25 11.19
C ARG A 518 7.26 16.97 10.92
N ALA A 519 6.36 17.63 11.64
CA ALA A 519 4.92 17.53 11.38
C ALA A 519 4.48 18.18 10.05
N ALA A 520 5.17 19.22 9.60
CA ALA A 520 4.78 20.02 8.45
C ALA A 520 5.33 19.52 7.09
N ILE A 521 6.47 18.81 7.08
CA ILE A 521 7.23 18.51 5.84
C ILE A 521 6.37 17.92 4.70
N TRP A 522 5.48 16.98 5.02
CA TRP A 522 4.65 16.29 4.03
C TRP A 522 3.59 17.22 3.42
N ALA A 523 2.97 18.07 4.25
CA ALA A 523 2.04 19.09 3.78
C ALA A 523 2.73 20.15 2.92
N LEU A 524 3.94 20.57 3.30
CA LEU A 524 4.72 21.54 2.55
C LEU A 524 5.11 21.01 1.16
N HIS A 525 5.53 19.74 1.08
CA HIS A 525 5.79 19.06 -0.19
C HIS A 525 4.54 18.96 -1.07
N ARG A 526 3.41 18.50 -0.51
CA ARG A 526 2.13 18.39 -1.25
C ARG A 526 1.66 19.72 -1.81
N THR A 527 1.78 20.78 -1.02
CA THR A 527 1.33 22.13 -1.40
C THR A 527 2.34 22.87 -2.28
N GLY A 528 3.54 22.30 -2.48
CA GLY A 528 4.60 22.90 -3.28
C GLY A 528 5.21 24.16 -2.65
N GLN A 529 5.16 24.28 -1.32
CA GLN A 529 5.70 25.41 -0.57
C GLN A 529 7.21 25.23 -0.35
N THR A 530 7.99 25.27 -1.43
CA THR A 530 9.40 24.86 -1.44
C THR A 530 10.29 25.67 -0.50
N ASP A 531 10.05 26.98 -0.34
CA ASP A 531 10.83 27.81 0.61
C ASP A 531 10.55 27.42 2.06
N ALA A 532 9.27 27.24 2.41
CA ALA A 532 8.90 26.78 3.74
C ALA A 532 9.39 25.35 4.00
N LEU A 533 9.38 24.47 2.99
CA LEU A 533 9.98 23.14 3.07
C LEU A 533 11.47 23.22 3.39
N LEU A 534 12.21 24.09 2.70
CA LEU A 534 13.64 24.30 2.96
C LEU A 534 13.89 24.80 4.39
N HIS A 535 13.06 25.72 4.89
CA HIS A 535 13.11 26.15 6.29
C HIS A 535 12.84 25.01 7.27
N ALA A 536 11.84 24.16 6.99
CA ALA A 536 11.58 22.97 7.79
C ALA A 536 12.80 22.03 7.81
N CYS A 537 13.48 21.84 6.68
CA CYS A 537 14.71 21.06 6.63
C CYS A 537 15.85 21.63 7.47
N GLU A 538 16.01 22.96 7.46
CA GLU A 538 17.04 23.64 8.24
C GLU A 538 16.76 23.57 9.75
N ALA A 539 15.48 23.50 10.14
CA ALA A 539 15.08 23.32 11.54
C ALA A 539 15.31 21.90 12.06
N LEU A 540 15.34 20.89 11.18
CA LEU A 540 15.71 19.53 11.53
C LEU A 540 17.25 19.42 11.63
N ALA A 541 17.78 19.27 12.84
CA ALA A 541 19.21 19.09 13.07
C ALA A 541 19.75 17.84 12.34
N ASP A 542 21.07 17.78 12.13
CA ASP A 542 21.71 16.63 11.46
C ASP A 542 21.59 15.33 12.28
N ASP A 543 21.54 15.42 13.62
CA ASP A 543 21.27 14.28 14.52
C ASP A 543 19.76 13.96 14.66
N ASP A 544 18.89 14.90 14.29
CA ASP A 544 17.43 14.72 14.19
C ASP A 544 17.02 14.31 12.77
N ALA A 545 17.94 13.68 12.02
CA ALA A 545 17.74 13.30 10.64
C ALA A 545 16.37 12.61 10.46
N LEU A 546 15.77 12.82 9.29
CA LEU A 546 14.60 12.05 8.91
C LEU A 546 15.07 10.60 8.76
N ASP A 547 14.96 9.82 9.83
CA ASP A 547 15.12 8.36 9.83
C ASP A 547 14.12 7.69 8.87
N ASP A 548 13.18 8.47 8.34
CA ASP A 548 12.26 8.14 7.27
C ASP A 548 12.92 8.38 5.90
N ALA A 549 13.22 7.28 5.21
CA ALA A 549 13.83 7.31 3.89
C ALA A 549 12.90 7.93 2.83
N ALA A 550 11.58 7.77 2.94
CA ALA A 550 10.61 8.41 2.04
C ALA A 550 10.58 9.93 2.22
N ALA A 551 10.74 10.42 3.45
CA ALA A 551 10.84 11.86 3.72
C ALA A 551 12.14 12.44 3.12
N THR A 552 13.26 11.72 3.19
CA THR A 552 14.50 12.13 2.52
C THR A 552 14.35 12.16 0.99
N ASP A 553 13.75 11.12 0.42
CA ASP A 553 13.46 11.05 -1.02
C ASP A 553 12.59 12.21 -1.51
N MET A 554 11.55 12.55 -0.74
CA MET A 554 10.65 13.68 -0.97
C MET A 554 11.41 15.03 -1.01
N LEU A 555 12.36 15.25 -0.11
CA LEU A 555 13.18 16.46 -0.09
C LEU A 555 14.02 16.59 -1.35
N TRP A 556 14.71 15.51 -1.73
CA TRP A 556 15.47 15.48 -2.97
C TRP A 556 14.60 15.83 -4.18
N ARG A 557 13.42 15.25 -4.29
CA ARG A 557 12.50 15.52 -5.40
C ARG A 557 12.01 16.97 -5.42
N SER A 558 11.76 17.55 -4.27
CA SER A 558 11.23 18.92 -4.14
C SER A 558 12.28 20.00 -4.38
N LEU A 559 13.54 19.72 -4.02
CA LEU A 559 14.63 20.71 -4.00
C LEU A 559 15.61 20.57 -5.18
N ARG A 560 15.65 19.41 -5.86
CA ARG A 560 16.65 19.12 -6.89
C ARG A 560 16.72 20.15 -8.02
N ASP A 561 15.58 20.59 -8.53
CA ASP A 561 15.56 21.50 -9.67
C ASP A 561 16.12 22.90 -9.32
N ARG A 562 16.14 23.27 -8.03
CA ARG A 562 16.62 24.58 -7.58
C ARG A 562 18.13 24.77 -7.66
N PHE A 563 18.93 23.72 -7.74
CA PHE A 563 20.40 23.87 -7.77
C PHE A 563 21.05 23.48 -9.10
N ARG A 564 20.29 22.99 -10.11
CA ARG A 564 20.86 22.60 -11.42
C ARG A 564 21.28 23.78 -12.30
N ALA A 565 20.61 24.93 -12.20
CA ALA A 565 20.90 26.11 -13.03
C ALA A 565 21.71 27.18 -12.29
N THR A 566 21.43 27.39 -10.99
CA THR A 566 22.17 28.30 -10.13
C THR A 566 22.17 27.71 -8.73
N PRO A 567 23.28 27.14 -8.26
CA PRO A 567 23.34 26.50 -6.95
C PRO A 567 22.93 27.45 -5.82
N ASP A 568 21.82 27.13 -5.14
CA ASP A 568 21.37 27.82 -3.93
C ASP A 568 22.14 27.24 -2.72
N PRO A 569 22.97 28.04 -1.99
CA PRO A 569 23.76 27.53 -0.87
C PRO A 569 22.94 26.85 0.21
N ARG A 570 21.70 27.33 0.46
CA ARG A 570 20.82 26.74 1.46
C ARG A 570 20.37 25.34 1.05
N VAL A 571 20.01 25.18 -0.22
CA VAL A 571 19.61 23.88 -0.79
C VAL A 571 20.78 22.89 -0.78
N VAL A 572 21.96 23.33 -1.21
CA VAL A 572 23.16 22.48 -1.24
C VAL A 572 23.50 22.00 0.18
N ARG A 573 23.47 22.89 1.17
CA ARG A 573 23.66 22.54 2.58
C ARG A 573 22.62 21.52 3.06
N ALA A 574 21.33 21.75 2.78
CA ALA A 574 20.25 20.89 3.23
C ALA A 574 20.33 19.46 2.64
N LEU A 575 20.69 19.34 1.35
CA LEU A 575 20.80 18.05 0.66
C LEU A 575 22.13 17.33 0.94
N ARG A 576 23.21 18.07 1.24
CA ARG A 576 24.54 17.51 1.56
C ARG A 576 24.51 16.59 2.78
N THR A 577 23.68 16.90 3.78
CA THR A 577 23.55 16.08 4.99
C THR A 577 22.50 14.96 4.86
N ARG A 578 21.86 14.86 3.69
CA ARG A 578 20.71 13.97 3.45
C ARG A 578 20.89 13.11 2.20
N VAL A 579 22.12 12.68 1.91
CA VAL A 579 22.42 11.83 0.75
C VAL A 579 21.70 10.49 0.87
N ARG A 580 20.95 10.10 -0.17
CA ARG A 580 20.12 8.88 -0.14
C ARG A 580 21.00 7.65 -0.22
N ALA A 581 20.95 6.76 0.77
CA ALA A 581 21.82 5.59 0.83
C ALA A 581 21.77 4.72 -0.44
N GLY A 582 20.58 4.50 -0.99
CA GLY A 582 20.35 3.73 -2.23
C GLY A 582 20.78 4.44 -3.51
N SER A 583 21.07 5.74 -3.47
CA SER A 583 21.40 6.57 -4.65
C SER A 583 22.56 7.53 -4.39
N ALA A 584 23.41 7.20 -3.42
CA ALA A 584 24.46 8.09 -2.94
C ALA A 584 25.44 8.50 -4.06
N GLU A 585 25.72 7.61 -5.01
CA GLU A 585 26.58 7.91 -6.16
C GLU A 585 25.98 9.01 -7.04
N GLU A 586 24.68 8.95 -7.28
CA GLU A 586 23.99 9.94 -8.09
C GLU A 586 23.89 11.29 -7.36
N ASP A 587 23.49 11.25 -6.10
CA ASP A 587 23.37 12.42 -5.24
C ASP A 587 24.72 13.14 -5.08
N ALA A 588 25.80 12.38 -4.89
CA ALA A 588 27.15 12.91 -4.81
C ALA A 588 27.56 13.62 -6.10
N ARG A 589 27.34 13.00 -7.28
CA ARG A 589 27.65 13.64 -8.57
C ARG A 589 26.92 14.96 -8.75
N LEU A 590 25.65 15.02 -8.36
CA LEU A 590 24.85 16.25 -8.45
C LEU A 590 25.38 17.32 -7.50
N LEU A 591 25.69 16.96 -6.25
CA LEU A 591 26.14 17.91 -5.22
C LEU A 591 27.57 18.41 -5.45
N ILE A 592 28.50 17.58 -5.94
CA ILE A 592 29.91 17.96 -6.10
C ILE A 592 30.06 19.16 -7.04
N GLY A 593 29.35 19.19 -8.17
CA GLY A 593 29.39 20.34 -9.07
C GLY A 593 28.90 21.63 -8.40
N ALA A 594 27.83 21.53 -7.60
CA ALA A 594 27.28 22.64 -6.85
C ALA A 594 28.23 23.10 -5.72
N ILE A 595 28.81 22.17 -4.96
CA ILE A 595 29.77 22.46 -3.88
C ILE A 595 31.03 23.09 -4.45
N ARG A 596 31.59 22.59 -5.57
CA ARG A 596 32.76 23.21 -6.23
C ARG A 596 32.47 24.65 -6.63
N THR A 597 31.28 24.91 -7.17
CA THR A 597 30.87 26.25 -7.60
C THR A 597 30.74 27.22 -6.43
N LEU A 598 30.26 26.75 -5.26
CA LEU A 598 29.96 27.60 -4.10
C LEU A 598 31.10 27.71 -3.08
N GLU A 599 31.81 26.61 -2.84
CA GLU A 599 32.76 26.42 -1.74
C GLU A 599 34.18 26.02 -2.21
N GLY A 600 34.36 25.70 -3.50
CA GLY A 600 35.64 25.30 -4.09
C GLY A 600 35.95 23.80 -4.01
N ASP A 601 37.08 23.40 -4.62
CA ASP A 601 37.45 21.98 -4.78
C ASP A 601 37.71 21.26 -3.45
N ALA A 602 38.38 21.92 -2.50
CA ALA A 602 38.70 21.31 -1.21
C ALA A 602 37.44 20.90 -0.41
N ALA A 603 36.36 21.69 -0.49
CA ALA A 603 35.10 21.37 0.15
C ALA A 603 34.38 20.20 -0.52
N ALA A 604 34.45 20.12 -1.84
CA ALA A 604 33.91 19.01 -2.60
C ALA A 604 34.66 17.70 -2.29
N ASP A 605 35.99 17.74 -2.24
CA ASP A 605 36.82 16.58 -1.90
C ASP A 605 36.54 16.08 -0.46
N ALA A 606 36.45 16.99 0.51
CA ALA A 606 36.09 16.65 1.89
C ALA A 606 34.70 16.02 2.03
N PHE A 607 33.73 16.47 1.21
CA PHE A 607 32.41 15.87 1.14
C PHE A 607 32.48 14.43 0.60
N VAL A 608 33.25 14.21 -0.47
CA VAL A 608 33.46 12.87 -1.05
C VAL A 608 34.14 11.93 -0.05
N ASP A 609 35.18 12.38 0.63
CA ASP A 609 35.88 11.59 1.64
C ASP A 609 34.96 11.19 2.80
N THR A 610 34.08 12.10 3.22
CA THR A 610 33.04 11.83 4.23
C THR A 610 32.10 10.73 3.74
N LEU A 611 31.55 10.85 2.53
CA LEU A 611 30.67 9.81 1.96
C LEU A 611 31.36 8.45 1.83
N ILE A 612 32.62 8.42 1.40
CA ILE A 612 33.42 7.19 1.27
C ILE A 612 33.63 6.53 2.63
N ARG A 613 33.96 7.32 3.65
CA ARG A 613 34.16 6.86 5.03
C ARG A 613 32.88 6.28 5.62
N ASP A 614 31.76 6.96 5.41
CA ASP A 614 30.49 6.61 6.04
C ASP A 614 29.76 5.48 5.27
N THR A 615 30.14 5.25 4.00
CA THR A 615 29.67 4.11 3.20
C THR A 615 30.22 2.80 3.76
N ARG A 616 29.32 1.95 4.29
CA ARG A 616 29.67 0.62 4.84
C ARG A 616 29.95 -0.45 3.77
N ASN A 617 29.45 -0.27 2.54
CA ASN A 617 29.57 -1.26 1.47
C ASN A 617 30.81 -0.99 0.59
N GLU A 618 31.78 -1.92 0.56
CA GLU A 618 33.04 -1.73 -0.18
C GLU A 618 32.81 -1.52 -1.69
N ARG A 619 31.85 -2.23 -2.29
CA ARG A 619 31.53 -2.06 -3.73
C ARG A 619 30.94 -0.69 -4.01
N GLN A 620 30.10 -0.17 -3.12
CA GLN A 620 29.56 1.19 -3.22
C GLN A 620 30.66 2.23 -3.01
N ARG A 621 31.58 2.00 -2.07
CA ARG A 621 32.75 2.83 -1.83
C ARG A 621 33.65 2.91 -3.06
N GLU A 622 33.89 1.78 -3.71
CA GLU A 622 34.66 1.72 -4.95
C GLU A 622 33.95 2.44 -6.11
N ARG A 623 32.63 2.27 -6.24
CA ARG A 623 31.84 3.01 -7.22
C ARG A 623 31.88 4.52 -6.98
N LEU A 624 31.74 4.96 -5.73
CA LEU A 624 31.89 6.38 -5.36
C LEU A 624 33.27 6.89 -5.73
N ARG A 625 34.34 6.16 -5.42
CA ARG A 625 35.71 6.53 -5.83
C ARG A 625 35.82 6.69 -7.34
N ARG A 626 35.44 5.67 -8.12
CA ARG A 626 35.53 5.70 -9.60
C ARG A 626 34.68 6.80 -10.23
N ALA A 627 33.46 6.97 -9.72
CA ALA A 627 32.51 7.98 -10.20
C ALA A 627 33.03 9.41 -10.05
N LEU A 628 33.97 9.64 -9.12
CA LEU A 628 34.32 10.97 -8.64
C LEU A 628 35.78 11.35 -8.92
N THR A 629 36.68 10.37 -9.16
CA THR A 629 38.07 10.61 -9.58
C THR A 629 38.27 10.67 -11.10
N GLY A 630 37.26 10.31 -11.90
CA GLY A 630 37.33 10.35 -13.36
C GLY A 630 38.31 9.34 -13.98
N SER A 631 38.91 8.44 -13.20
CA SER A 631 39.67 7.32 -13.74
C SER A 631 38.71 6.22 -14.22
N PRO A 632 38.80 5.80 -15.49
CA PRO A 632 37.98 4.71 -16.04
C PRO A 632 38.17 3.38 -15.30
#